data_AF-A0A8C9T8Y0-F1
#
_entry.id   AF-A0A8C9T8Y0-F1
#
_cell.length_a   1.000
_cell.length_b   1.000
_cell.length_c   1.000
_cell.angle_alpha   90.00
_cell.angle_beta   90.00
_cell.angle_gamma   90.00
#
_symmetry.space_group_name_H-M   'P 1'
#
loop_
_entity.id
_entity.type
_entity.pdbx_description
1 polymer ?
#
loop_
_entity_poly.entity_id
_entity_poly.type
_entity_poly.pdbx_seq_one_letter_code
_entity_poly.pdbx_strand_id
1 'polypeptide(L)'
;MAADQLLLSAVSLISALQLGYLARCVGRSRLKHNISPPTTTGHAEFERTFRAHQNCVEAYLPFLVTLWVSGLFFHEGLAALGGLVFIFARQMYFNGYVTSAKNRLPGFYLTLAAWLTLAALGTVGILHHLLDEYLDINLRKMLFKS
;
A
#
# COMPACT_ATOMS: atom_id res chain seq x y z
N MET A 1 18.60 -11.97 -12.34
CA MET A 1 17.51 -12.68 -11.61
C MET A 1 17.22 -12.09 -10.22
N ALA A 2 18.10 -12.17 -9.21
CA ALA A 2 17.78 -11.58 -7.89
C ALA A 2 17.84 -10.04 -7.85
N ALA A 3 18.64 -9.43 -8.74
CA ALA A 3 18.82 -7.98 -8.81
C ALA A 3 17.70 -7.26 -9.59
N ASP A 4 16.91 -7.97 -10.42
CA ASP A 4 15.97 -7.35 -11.37
C ASP A 4 14.66 -6.88 -10.73
N GLN A 5 14.45 -7.21 -9.44
CA GLN A 5 13.27 -6.85 -8.64
C GLN A 5 13.67 -6.36 -7.24
N LEU A 6 14.89 -5.83 -7.11
CA LEU A 6 15.46 -5.41 -5.85
C LEU A 6 14.63 -4.30 -5.19
N LEU A 7 14.12 -3.34 -5.98
CA LEU A 7 13.36 -2.21 -5.45
C LEU A 7 11.99 -2.66 -4.93
N LEU A 8 11.29 -3.53 -5.68
CA LEU A 8 10.00 -4.08 -5.24
C LEU A 8 10.15 -4.91 -3.97
N SER A 9 11.22 -5.71 -3.90
CA SER A 9 11.54 -6.54 -2.74
C SER A 9 11.84 -5.67 -1.51
N ALA A 10 12.63 -4.61 -1.67
CA ALA A 10 12.94 -3.67 -0.61
C ALA A 10 11.68 -2.96 -0.10
N VAL A 11 10.84 -2.44 -1.00
CA VAL A 11 9.57 -1.78 -0.63
C VAL A 11 8.62 -2.75 0.07
N SER A 12 8.54 -4.00 -0.41
CA SER A 12 7.75 -5.05 0.23
C SER A 12 8.22 -5.31 1.66
N LEU A 13 9.53 -5.47 1.87
CA LEU A 13 10.10 -5.67 3.21
C LEU A 13 9.85 -4.48 4.14
N ILE A 14 10.07 -3.24 3.67
CA ILE A 14 9.80 -2.02 4.44
C ILE A 14 8.32 -1.95 4.84
N SER A 15 7.41 -2.26 3.91
CA SER A 15 5.96 -2.23 4.17
C SER A 15 5.54 -3.30 5.20
N ALA A 16 6.14 -4.49 5.17
CA ALA A 16 5.89 -5.55 6.14
C ALA A 16 6.39 -5.15 7.54
N LEU A 17 7.57 -4.54 7.62
CA LEU A 17 8.12 -4.00 8.86
C LEU A 17 7.24 -2.87 9.43
N GLN A 18 6.70 -2.00 8.57
CA GLN A 18 5.72 -1.00 8.99
C GLN A 18 4.48 -1.65 9.59
N LEU A 19 3.91 -2.67 8.94
CA LEU A 19 2.71 -3.35 9.45
C LEU A 19 2.99 -4.00 10.82
N GLY A 20 4.16 -4.62 11.00
CA GLY A 20 4.61 -5.15 12.30
C GLY A 20 4.78 -4.07 13.36
N TYR A 21 5.31 -2.89 12.99
CA TYR A 21 5.37 -1.73 13.89
C TYR A 21 3.98 -1.25 14.31
N LEU A 22 3.02 -1.16 13.39
CA LEU A 22 1.64 -0.79 13.70
C LEU A 22 0.96 -1.82 14.62
N ALA A 23 1.22 -3.11 14.42
CA ALA A 23 0.74 -4.18 15.31
C ALA A 23 1.30 -4.02 16.73
N ARG A 24 2.59 -3.69 16.86
CA ARG A 24 3.22 -3.37 18.15
C ARG A 24 2.55 -2.17 18.83
N CYS A 25 2.15 -1.15 18.09
CA CYS A 25 1.40 0.00 18.63
C CYS A 25 0.05 -0.41 19.22
N VAL A 26 -0.68 -1.34 18.57
CA VAL A 26 -1.91 -1.93 19.14
C VAL A 26 -1.61 -2.65 20.45
N GLY A 27 -0.55 -3.48 20.48
CA GLY A 27 -0.12 -4.18 21.70
C GLY A 27 0.19 -3.23 22.85
N ARG A 28 0.89 -2.12 22.57
CA ARG A 28 1.16 -1.06 23.57
C ARG A 28 -0.13 -0.39 24.05
N SER A 29 -1.06 -0.10 23.15
CA SER A 29 -2.35 0.50 23.51
C SER A 29 -3.20 -0.43 24.38
N ARG A 30 -3.17 -1.75 24.12
CA ARG A 30 -3.80 -2.76 24.99
C ARG A 30 -3.27 -2.70 26.42
N LEU A 31 -1.95 -2.66 26.59
CA LEU A 31 -1.32 -2.55 27.90
C LEU A 31 -1.70 -1.23 28.59
N LYS A 32 -1.63 -0.11 27.86
CA LYS A 32 -1.96 1.22 28.38
C LYS A 32 -3.38 1.32 28.93
N HIS A 33 -4.34 0.64 28.29
CA HIS A 33 -5.77 0.71 28.62
C HIS A 33 -6.31 -0.57 29.27
N ASN A 34 -5.45 -1.49 29.70
CA ASN A 34 -5.81 -2.77 30.32
C ASN A 34 -6.84 -3.59 29.52
N ILE A 35 -6.70 -3.63 28.19
CA ILE A 35 -7.59 -4.37 27.30
C ILE A 35 -7.03 -5.77 26.99
N SER A 36 -7.43 -6.75 27.79
CA SER A 36 -7.06 -8.16 27.61
C SER A 36 -7.69 -8.77 26.34
N PRO A 37 -6.95 -9.56 25.55
CA PRO A 37 -7.54 -10.40 24.51
C PRO A 37 -8.60 -11.36 25.10
N PRO A 38 -9.65 -11.75 24.34
CA PRO A 38 -9.92 -11.46 22.92
C PRO A 38 -10.60 -10.10 22.67
N THR A 39 -10.79 -9.27 23.70
CA THR A 39 -11.55 -8.02 23.60
C THR A 39 -10.96 -7.03 22.59
N THR A 40 -11.82 -6.42 21.78
CA THR A 40 -11.46 -5.45 20.73
C THR A 40 -12.18 -4.10 20.87
N THR A 41 -12.91 -3.91 21.96
CA THR A 41 -13.60 -2.67 22.34
C THR A 41 -13.14 -2.20 23.72
N GLY A 42 -13.38 -0.93 24.06
CA GLY A 42 -13.02 -0.36 25.35
C GLY A 42 -12.66 1.11 25.26
N HIS A 43 -11.42 1.47 25.63
CA HIS A 43 -10.99 2.86 25.61
C HIS A 43 -10.97 3.43 24.18
N ALA A 44 -11.51 4.62 23.96
CA ALA A 44 -11.66 5.20 22.62
C ALA A 44 -10.33 5.34 21.86
N GLU A 45 -9.22 5.64 22.55
CA GLU A 45 -7.88 5.65 21.94
C GLU A 45 -7.44 4.26 21.48
N PHE A 46 -7.73 3.22 22.27
CA PHE A 46 -7.46 1.83 21.90
C PHE A 46 -8.28 1.42 20.67
N GLU A 47 -9.58 1.71 20.66
CA GLU A 47 -10.44 1.38 19.53
C GLU A 47 -9.96 2.04 18.24
N ARG A 48 -9.58 3.33 18.28
CA ARG A 48 -9.00 4.03 17.13
C ARG A 48 -7.68 3.40 16.68
N THR A 49 -6.79 3.07 17.62
CA THR A 49 -5.50 2.43 17.31
C THR A 49 -5.70 1.05 16.67
N PHE A 50 -6.59 0.24 17.23
CA PHE A 50 -6.94 -1.08 16.73
C PHE A 50 -7.57 -1.00 15.33
N ARG A 51 -8.53 -0.09 15.12
CA ARG A 51 -9.18 0.11 13.81
C ARG A 51 -8.23 0.68 12.77
N ALA A 52 -7.32 1.58 13.15
CA ALA A 52 -6.29 2.10 12.25
C ALA A 52 -5.38 0.97 11.74
N HIS A 53 -4.92 0.10 12.64
CA HIS A 53 -4.13 -1.08 12.27
C HIS A 53 -4.91 -2.05 11.36
N GLN A 54 -6.15 -2.41 11.74
CA GLN A 54 -6.97 -3.34 10.94
C GLN A 54 -7.20 -2.83 9.53
N ASN A 55 -7.48 -1.54 9.35
CA ASN A 55 -7.64 -0.98 8.01
C ASN A 55 -6.32 -1.01 7.19
N CYS A 56 -5.16 -0.87 7.84
CA CYS A 56 -3.87 -1.06 7.18
C CYS A 56 -3.66 -2.52 6.75
N VAL A 57 -4.10 -3.50 7.54
CA VAL A 57 -4.06 -4.93 7.19
C VAL A 57 -4.95 -5.23 5.98
N GLU A 58 -6.21 -4.77 6.01
CA GLU A 58 -7.20 -4.99 4.94
C GLU A 58 -6.70 -4.48 3.59
N ALA A 59 -5.99 -3.36 3.59
CA ALA A 59 -5.49 -2.76 2.37
C ALA A 59 -4.07 -3.18 1.97
N TYR A 60 -3.39 -3.97 2.81
CA TYR A 60 -2.04 -4.44 2.53
C TYR A 60 -2.01 -5.38 1.32
N LEU A 61 -2.97 -6.30 1.22
CA LEU A 61 -3.04 -7.26 0.12
C LEU A 61 -3.31 -6.58 -1.24
N PRO A 62 -4.33 -5.70 -1.40
CA PRO A 62 -4.51 -4.95 -2.65
C PRO A 62 -3.27 -4.14 -3.05
N PHE A 63 -2.62 -3.50 -2.06
CA PHE A 63 -1.37 -2.79 -2.29
C PHE A 63 -0.29 -3.71 -2.85
N LEU A 64 -0.02 -4.85 -2.18
CA LEU A 64 1.06 -5.76 -2.57
C LEU A 64 0.82 -6.29 -3.99
N VAL A 65 -0.42 -6.69 -4.33
CA VAL A 65 -0.77 -7.13 -5.68
C VAL A 65 -0.48 -6.02 -6.70
N THR A 66 -0.98 -4.81 -6.48
CA THR A 66 -0.79 -3.69 -7.42
C THR A 66 0.67 -3.24 -7.54
N LEU A 67 1.45 -3.26 -6.45
CA LEU A 67 2.88 -2.96 -6.45
C LEU A 67 3.62 -3.91 -7.38
N TRP A 68 3.46 -5.21 -7.17
CA TRP A 68 4.15 -6.22 -7.98
C TRP A 68 3.70 -6.18 -9.44
N VAL A 69 2.39 -6.13 -9.71
CA VAL A 69 1.89 -6.06 -11.09
C VAL A 69 2.42 -4.81 -11.81
N SER A 70 2.38 -3.64 -11.18
CA SER A 70 2.92 -2.42 -11.77
C SER A 70 4.44 -2.47 -11.98
N GLY A 71 5.19 -3.09 -11.07
CA GLY A 71 6.64 -3.21 -11.19
C GLY A 71 7.09 -4.17 -12.27
N LEU A 72 6.38 -5.30 -12.42
CA LEU A 72 6.69 -6.34 -13.41
C LEU A 72 6.26 -5.95 -14.83
N PHE A 73 5.07 -5.37 -14.99
CA PHE A 73 4.47 -5.15 -16.31
C PHE A 73 4.62 -3.71 -16.82
N PHE A 74 4.95 -2.74 -15.97
CA PHE A 74 5.09 -1.34 -16.38
C PHE A 74 6.50 -0.80 -16.16
N HIS A 75 6.90 -0.56 -14.90
CA HIS A 75 8.22 -0.02 -14.59
C HIS A 75 8.57 -0.19 -13.11
N GLU A 76 9.64 -0.92 -12.79
CA GLU A 76 10.05 -1.23 -11.41
C GLU A 76 10.26 0.02 -10.54
N GLY A 77 11.05 0.99 -11.04
CA GLY A 77 11.35 2.22 -10.31
C GLY A 77 10.12 3.08 -9.97
N LEU A 78 9.19 3.27 -10.92
CA LEU A 78 7.95 4.03 -10.68
C LEU A 78 7.02 3.30 -9.71
N ALA A 79 6.92 1.98 -9.81
CA ALA A 79 6.19 1.15 -8.86
C ALA A 79 6.77 1.27 -7.44
N ALA A 80 8.10 1.22 -7.31
CA ALA A 80 8.78 1.38 -6.03
C ALA A 80 8.53 2.76 -5.41
N LEU A 81 8.61 3.84 -6.19
CA LEU A 81 8.27 5.19 -5.74
C LEU A 81 6.81 5.28 -5.28
N GLY A 82 5.86 4.75 -6.06
CA GLY A 82 4.45 4.69 -5.68
C GLY A 82 4.24 3.90 -4.38
N GLY A 83 4.99 2.81 -4.18
CA GLY A 83 4.95 2.03 -2.96
C GLY A 83 5.52 2.76 -1.74
N LEU A 84 6.59 3.54 -1.88
CA LEU A 84 7.08 4.40 -0.81
C LEU A 84 6.06 5.48 -0.42
N VAL A 85 5.38 6.08 -1.40
CA VAL A 85 4.28 7.03 -1.14
C VAL A 85 3.14 6.34 -0.39
N PHE A 86 2.77 5.11 -0.77
CA PHE A 86 1.76 4.33 -0.05
C PHE A 86 2.15 4.08 1.42
N ILE A 87 3.39 3.66 1.68
CA ILE A 87 3.92 3.42 3.04
C ILE A 87 3.86 4.71 3.86
N PHE A 88 4.33 5.82 3.31
CA PHE A 88 4.26 7.13 3.97
C PHE A 88 2.80 7.52 4.29
N ALA A 89 1.91 7.38 3.32
CA ALA A 89 0.49 7.67 3.49
C ALA A 89 -0.16 6.81 4.60
N ARG A 90 0.23 5.54 4.71
CA ARG A 90 -0.23 4.63 5.77
C ARG A 90 0.25 5.08 7.15
N GLN A 91 1.47 5.58 7.26
CA GLN A 91 1.96 6.14 8.51
C GLN A 91 1.17 7.40 8.91
N MET A 92 0.92 8.29 7.96
CA MET A 92 0.14 9.50 8.16
C MET A 92 -1.31 9.18 8.55
N TYR A 93 -1.93 8.20 7.87
CA TYR A 93 -3.27 7.69 8.19
C TYR A 93 -3.33 7.16 9.63
N PHE A 94 -2.39 6.28 10.00
CA PHE A 94 -2.37 5.66 11.32
C PHE A 94 -2.21 6.70 12.42
N ASN A 95 -1.20 7.56 12.31
CA ASN A 95 -0.92 8.60 13.30
C ASN A 95 -2.11 9.54 13.47
N GLY A 96 -2.71 9.99 12.35
CA GLY A 96 -3.91 10.82 12.36
C GLY A 96 -5.08 10.13 13.05
N TYR A 97 -5.34 8.86 12.72
CA TYR A 97 -6.48 8.13 13.27
C TYR A 97 -6.35 7.88 14.78
N VAL A 98 -5.17 7.54 15.28
CA VAL A 98 -4.94 7.39 16.73
C VAL A 98 -5.36 8.65 17.49
N THR A 99 -4.99 9.83 16.98
CA THR A 99 -5.37 11.13 17.55
C THR A 99 -6.87 11.39 17.44
N SER A 100 -7.45 11.32 16.23
CA SER A 100 -8.88 11.52 16.02
C SER A 100 -9.39 10.87 14.74
N ALA A 101 -10.68 10.51 14.72
CA ALA A 101 -11.29 9.90 13.54
C ALA A 101 -11.30 10.83 12.30
N LYS A 102 -11.24 12.16 12.48
CA LYS A 102 -11.20 13.13 11.37
C LYS A 102 -9.79 13.26 10.78
N ASN A 103 -8.76 13.19 11.62
CA ASN A 103 -7.37 13.38 11.21
C ASN A 103 -6.82 12.22 10.36
N ARG A 104 -7.56 11.10 10.24
CA ARG A 104 -7.20 9.99 9.35
C ARG A 104 -7.36 10.34 7.87
N LEU A 105 -8.22 11.30 7.52
CA LEU A 105 -8.65 11.53 6.14
C LEU A 105 -7.52 11.90 5.16
N PRO A 106 -6.56 12.80 5.49
CA PRO A 106 -5.47 13.12 4.57
C PRO A 106 -4.63 11.89 4.20
N GLY A 107 -4.28 11.07 5.20
CA GLY A 107 -3.54 9.82 4.97
C GLY A 107 -4.35 8.83 4.13
N PHE A 108 -5.66 8.73 4.40
CA PHE A 108 -6.56 7.86 3.65
C PHE A 108 -6.62 8.23 2.16
N TYR A 109 -6.78 9.51 1.83
CA TYR A 109 -6.86 9.94 0.44
C TYR A 109 -5.53 9.79 -0.29
N LEU A 110 -4.40 10.08 0.37
CA LEU A 110 -3.08 9.87 -0.24
C LEU A 110 -2.81 8.37 -0.49
N THR A 111 -3.21 7.51 0.44
CA THR A 111 -3.17 6.06 0.26
C THR A 111 -4.01 5.62 -0.93
N LEU A 112 -5.24 6.13 -1.06
CA LEU A 112 -6.13 5.80 -2.17
C LEU A 112 -5.51 6.24 -3.51
N ALA A 113 -4.98 7.45 -3.58
CA ALA A 113 -4.33 7.97 -4.77
C ALA A 113 -3.10 7.13 -5.18
N ALA A 114 -2.24 6.77 -4.22
CA ALA A 114 -1.07 5.94 -4.48
C ALA A 114 -1.48 4.54 -4.98
N TRP A 115 -2.45 3.90 -4.33
CA TRP A 115 -2.94 2.58 -4.74
C TRP A 115 -3.60 2.60 -6.11
N LEU A 116 -4.48 3.57 -6.40
CA LEU A 116 -5.11 3.70 -7.72
C LEU A 116 -4.10 3.99 -8.83
N THR A 117 -3.05 4.75 -8.52
CA THR A 117 -1.95 4.98 -9.47
C THR A 117 -1.22 3.68 -9.80
N LEU A 118 -0.83 2.90 -8.78
CA LEU A 118 -0.19 1.59 -8.98
C LEU A 118 -1.10 0.64 -9.78
N ALA A 119 -2.40 0.61 -9.45
CA ALA A 119 -3.39 -0.18 -10.19
C ALA A 119 -3.45 0.23 -11.67
N ALA A 120 -3.54 1.53 -11.96
CA ALA A 120 -3.58 2.04 -13.32
C ALA A 120 -2.30 1.70 -14.11
N LEU A 121 -1.12 1.89 -13.50
CA LEU A 121 0.15 1.51 -14.12
C LEU A 121 0.21 0.02 -14.43
N GLY A 122 -0.19 -0.82 -13.48
CA GLY A 122 -0.28 -2.27 -13.67
C GLY A 122 -1.23 -2.67 -14.80
N THR A 123 -2.42 -2.06 -14.85
CA THR A 123 -3.39 -2.30 -15.93
C THR A 123 -2.83 -1.89 -17.29
N VAL A 124 -2.22 -0.71 -17.40
CA VAL A 124 -1.59 -0.25 -18.65
C VAL A 124 -0.48 -1.20 -19.09
N GLY A 125 0.36 -1.65 -18.16
CA GLY A 125 1.44 -2.60 -18.44
C GLY A 125 0.95 -3.96 -18.95
N ILE A 126 -0.10 -4.51 -18.31
CA ILE A 126 -0.74 -5.76 -18.74
C ILE A 126 -1.38 -5.58 -20.13
N LEU A 127 -2.16 -4.52 -20.33
CA LEU A 127 -2.82 -4.26 -21.61
C LEU A 127 -1.81 -4.12 -22.74
N HIS A 128 -0.70 -3.41 -22.51
CA HIS A 128 0.38 -3.32 -23.50
C HIS A 128 0.91 -4.71 -23.89
N HIS A 129 1.20 -5.57 -22.93
CA HIS A 129 1.69 -6.93 -23.21
C HIS A 129 0.64 -7.79 -23.94
N LEU A 130 -0.63 -7.74 -23.52
CA LEU A 130 -1.68 -8.50 -24.18
C LEU A 130 -1.90 -8.06 -25.63
N LEU A 131 -1.86 -6.76 -25.91
CA LEU A 131 -2.03 -6.23 -27.27
C LEU A 131 -0.84 -6.60 -28.16
N ASP A 132 0.38 -6.53 -27.64
CA ASP A 132 1.60 -6.88 -28.38
C ASP A 132 1.65 -8.40 -28.65
N GLU A 133 1.32 -9.23 -27.66
CA GLU A 133 1.41 -10.70 -27.77
C GLU A 133 0.28 -11.33 -28.59
N TYR A 134 -0.96 -10.87 -28.45
CA TYR A 134 -2.12 -11.52 -29.08
C TYR A 134 -2.67 -10.81 -30.33
N LEU A 135 -2.39 -9.52 -30.49
CA LEU A 135 -2.93 -8.72 -31.60
C LEU A 135 -1.85 -8.12 -32.49
N ASP A 136 -0.56 -8.31 -32.18
CA ASP A 136 0.59 -7.69 -32.85
C ASP A 136 0.48 -6.15 -32.91
N ILE A 137 -0.27 -5.57 -31.96
CA ILE A 137 -0.48 -4.12 -31.82
C ILE A 137 0.50 -3.57 -30.81
N ASN A 138 1.55 -2.93 -31.31
CA ASN A 138 2.49 -2.24 -30.45
C ASN A 138 2.01 -0.81 -30.13
N LEU A 139 1.42 -0.63 -28.94
CA LEU A 139 0.91 0.67 -28.47
C LEU A 139 1.97 1.79 -28.53
N ARG A 140 3.23 1.48 -28.23
CA ARG A 140 4.32 2.46 -28.28
C ARG A 140 4.55 2.97 -29.70
N LYS A 141 4.52 2.09 -30.72
CA LYS A 141 4.61 2.48 -32.13
C LYS A 141 3.40 3.30 -32.61
N MET A 142 2.21 3.06 -32.06
CA MET A 142 1.01 3.84 -32.40
C MET A 142 1.01 5.24 -31.78
N LEU A 143 1.43 5.37 -30.53
CA LEU A 143 1.37 6.64 -29.77
C LEU A 143 2.54 7.59 -30.10
N PHE A 144 3.71 7.05 -30.42
CA PHE A 144 4.92 7.84 -30.68
C PHE A 144 5.37 7.73 -32.14
N LYS A 145 4.41 7.68 -33.07
CA LYS A 145 4.67 7.64 -34.50
C LYS A 145 5.40 8.93 -34.93
N SER A 146 6.73 8.86 -34.98
CA SER A 146 7.63 9.80 -35.67
C SER A 146 8.54 9.02 -36.60
#